data_AF-A0A0X3RUW7-F1
#
_entry.id   AF-A0A0X3RUW7-F1
#
_cell.length_a   1.000
_cell.length_b   1.000
_cell.length_c   1.000
_cell.angle_alpha   90.00
_cell.angle_beta   90.00
_cell.angle_gamma   90.00
#
_symmetry.space_group_name_H-M   'P 1'
#
loop_
_entity.id
_entity.type
_entity.pdbx_description
1 polymer ?
#
loop_
_entity_poly.entity_id
_entity_poly.type
_entity_poly.pdbx_seq_one_letter_code
_entity_poly.pdbx_strand_id
1 'polypeptide(L)'
;MTRYCVDLDRHELIAAWGTGEGELSTRIAALPAGSGTSLLLGLARALTQLSDAAWRTYTHPASAAGSLEPNSEGWRREHERKRFSEVVDAITQPHLPSGGTVIVSYSHILESAHRVGRALHRLDVPQLVKAVLAEAAAELAAVESAELGDMSGRAQQAVLLSREDASPAQVAAADHFLQVDPFGPTELFSVIDPTAAAVAAAHWLAAAAEVAAASSGQDRTRVVLEADDIEALPHATPTLVLELIDDGASPRDAVTGLVRHAMHIADGVLPDPAALREQLDDLEETVAEYTGDDEPDLTDVALRLTPLDPSRPARDLLEDLLTGIYGCWLLHSEYAGFGEAPASEDAEEWGDKQEEQHQTRSRERFAQLVREAPARDHDRLI
;
A
#
# COMPACT_ATOMS: atom_id res chain seq x y z
N MET A 1 -0.94 -7.40 -9.02
CA MET A 1 -1.59 -8.60 -9.60
C MET A 1 -0.91 -9.01 -10.89
N THR A 2 -0.89 -10.32 -11.15
CA THR A 2 -0.24 -10.93 -12.33
C THR A 2 -0.97 -10.54 -13.60
N ARG A 3 -0.25 -9.89 -14.51
CA ARG A 3 -0.74 -9.59 -15.86
C ARG A 3 -0.36 -10.73 -16.79
N TYR A 4 -1.34 -11.22 -17.53
CA TYR A 4 -1.12 -12.24 -18.54
C TYR A 4 -1.09 -11.59 -19.92
N CYS A 5 -0.07 -11.91 -20.71
CA CYS A 5 0.12 -11.35 -22.04
C CYS A 5 0.44 -12.44 -23.06
N VAL A 6 0.26 -12.09 -24.33
CA VAL A 6 0.51 -12.97 -25.47
C VAL A 6 1.65 -12.36 -26.28
N ASP A 7 2.75 -13.10 -26.40
CA ASP A 7 3.77 -12.83 -27.41
C ASP A 7 3.30 -13.44 -28.73
N LEU A 8 2.92 -12.59 -29.68
CA LEU A 8 2.40 -13.03 -30.98
C LEU A 8 3.51 -13.52 -31.92
N ASP A 9 4.73 -13.00 -31.77
CA ASP A 9 5.85 -13.40 -32.63
C ASP A 9 6.35 -14.80 -32.24
N ARG A 10 6.38 -15.08 -30.93
CA ARG A 10 6.78 -16.39 -30.40
C ARG A 10 5.61 -17.35 -30.22
N HIS A 11 4.38 -16.86 -30.33
CA HIS A 11 3.17 -17.59 -29.96
C HIS A 11 3.27 -18.16 -28.54
N GLU A 12 3.53 -17.31 -27.55
CA GLU A 12 3.69 -17.71 -26.15
C GLU A 12 2.72 -16.98 -25.24
N LEU A 13 2.20 -17.69 -24.23
CA LEU A 13 1.48 -17.10 -23.12
C LEU A 13 2.48 -16.84 -21.98
N ILE A 14 2.50 -15.61 -21.49
CA ILE A 14 3.45 -15.12 -20.50
C ILE A 14 2.66 -14.57 -19.29
N ALA A 15 3.16 -14.84 -18.08
CA ALA A 15 2.75 -14.16 -16.86
C ALA A 15 3.82 -13.13 -16.49
N ALA A 16 3.41 -11.93 -16.09
CA ALA A 16 4.27 -10.87 -15.58
C ALA A 16 3.70 -10.29 -14.28
N TRP A 17 4.55 -10.05 -13.29
CA TRP A 17 4.17 -9.48 -11.99
C TRP A 17 5.27 -8.58 -11.45
N GLY A 18 4.89 -7.58 -10.66
CA GLY A 18 5.84 -6.67 -10.01
C GLY A 18 6.40 -7.23 -8.71
N THR A 19 7.58 -6.75 -8.31
CA THR A 19 8.33 -7.20 -7.14
C THR A 19 8.72 -6.08 -6.16
N GLY A 20 8.24 -4.85 -6.39
CA GLY A 20 8.72 -3.65 -5.66
C GLY A 20 9.94 -3.01 -6.30
N GLU A 21 10.85 -3.81 -6.87
CA GLU A 21 12.09 -3.35 -7.53
C GLU A 21 11.99 -3.34 -9.07
N GLY A 22 11.00 -4.03 -9.63
CA GLY A 22 10.79 -4.15 -11.07
C GLY A 22 9.68 -5.13 -11.38
N GLU A 23 9.66 -5.63 -12.62
CA GLU A 23 8.75 -6.68 -13.06
C GLU A 23 9.52 -7.96 -13.41
N LEU A 24 9.00 -9.10 -12.96
CA LEU A 24 9.42 -10.42 -13.40
C LEU A 24 8.42 -10.96 -14.41
N SER A 25 8.89 -11.85 -15.28
CA SER A 25 8.01 -12.56 -16.20
C SER A 25 8.44 -14.02 -16.38
N THR A 26 7.46 -14.89 -16.66
CA THR A 26 7.70 -16.30 -16.96
C THR A 26 6.81 -16.78 -18.09
N ARG A 27 7.36 -17.69 -18.90
CA ARG A 27 6.60 -18.36 -19.95
C ARG A 27 5.73 -19.46 -19.33
N ILE A 28 4.43 -19.45 -19.67
CA ILE A 28 3.47 -20.45 -19.22
C ILE A 28 3.36 -21.60 -20.24
N ALA A 29 3.10 -21.26 -21.50
CA ALA A 29 2.83 -22.25 -22.53
C ALA A 29 3.10 -21.71 -23.94
N ALA A 30 3.33 -22.63 -24.89
CA ALA A 30 3.16 -22.32 -26.31
C ALA A 30 1.66 -22.22 -26.65
N LEU A 31 1.32 -21.27 -27.52
CA LEU A 31 -0.02 -21.07 -28.04
C LEU A 31 -0.16 -21.72 -29.43
N PRO A 32 -1.38 -22.12 -29.82
CA PRO A 32 -1.59 -22.82 -31.08
C PRO A 32 -1.35 -21.88 -32.26
N ALA A 33 -0.53 -22.31 -33.22
CA ALA A 33 -0.36 -21.59 -34.47
C ALA A 33 -1.69 -21.53 -35.23
N GLY A 34 -2.06 -20.35 -35.72
CA GLY A 34 -3.31 -20.14 -36.48
C GLY A 34 -4.56 -19.84 -35.63
N SER A 35 -4.46 -19.85 -34.29
CA SER A 35 -5.52 -19.31 -33.44
C SER A 35 -5.69 -17.81 -33.65
N GLY A 36 -6.93 -17.34 -33.75
CA GLY A 36 -7.21 -15.92 -33.90
C GLY A 36 -6.72 -15.12 -32.70
N THR A 37 -6.04 -13.99 -32.95
CA THR A 37 -5.48 -13.09 -31.92
C THR A 37 -6.50 -12.73 -30.83
N SER A 38 -7.76 -12.49 -31.21
CA SER A 38 -8.82 -12.17 -30.25
C SER A 38 -9.11 -13.31 -29.25
N LEU A 39 -8.96 -14.58 -29.65
CA LEU A 39 -9.15 -15.72 -28.74
C LEU A 39 -7.99 -15.81 -27.75
N LEU A 40 -6.76 -15.63 -28.23
CA LEU A 40 -5.56 -15.65 -27.40
C LEU A 40 -5.56 -14.52 -26.36
N LEU A 41 -5.85 -13.29 -26.80
CA LEU A 41 -6.01 -12.15 -25.89
C LEU A 41 -7.20 -12.33 -24.94
N GLY A 42 -8.25 -13.02 -25.38
CA GLY A 42 -9.38 -13.38 -24.53
C GLY A 42 -8.99 -14.31 -23.37
N LEU A 43 -8.10 -15.28 -23.60
CA LEU A 43 -7.55 -16.14 -22.54
C LEU A 43 -6.68 -15.33 -21.57
N ALA A 44 -5.76 -14.52 -22.09
CA ALA A 44 -4.88 -13.69 -21.27
C ALA A 44 -5.68 -12.71 -20.39
N ARG A 45 -6.70 -12.06 -20.95
CA ARG A 45 -7.63 -11.22 -20.17
C ARG A 45 -8.35 -12.03 -19.08
N ALA A 46 -8.85 -13.23 -19.39
CA ALA A 46 -9.56 -14.06 -18.40
C ALA A 46 -8.65 -14.47 -17.24
N LEU A 47 -7.38 -14.80 -17.53
CA LEU A 47 -6.39 -15.13 -16.50
C LEU A 47 -6.02 -13.91 -15.64
N THR A 48 -5.89 -12.74 -16.25
CA THR A 48 -5.67 -11.49 -15.50
C THR A 48 -6.85 -11.24 -14.55
N GLN A 49 -8.08 -11.39 -15.02
CA GLN A 49 -9.28 -11.26 -14.16
C GLN A 49 -9.36 -12.31 -13.04
N LEU A 50 -8.77 -13.49 -13.22
CA LEU A 50 -8.66 -14.49 -12.17
C LEU A 50 -7.61 -14.08 -11.13
N SER A 51 -6.45 -13.60 -11.55
CA SER A 51 -5.43 -13.04 -10.66
C SER A 51 -5.98 -11.85 -9.86
N ASP A 52 -6.65 -10.90 -10.51
CA ASP A 52 -7.29 -9.76 -9.87
C ASP A 52 -8.28 -10.21 -8.78
N ALA A 53 -9.15 -11.18 -9.10
CA ALA A 53 -10.13 -11.71 -8.14
C ALA A 53 -9.47 -12.46 -6.97
N ALA A 54 -8.37 -13.19 -7.22
CA ALA A 54 -7.62 -13.88 -6.17
C ALA A 54 -6.90 -12.87 -5.25
N TRP A 55 -6.19 -11.89 -5.81
CA TRP A 55 -5.51 -10.85 -5.00
C TRP A 55 -6.48 -9.90 -4.30
N ARG A 56 -7.74 -9.81 -4.75
CA ARG A 56 -8.78 -9.11 -4.00
C ARG A 56 -9.03 -9.75 -2.64
N THR A 57 -8.93 -11.08 -2.50
CA THR A 57 -9.09 -11.74 -1.18
C THR A 57 -7.94 -11.44 -0.24
N TYR A 58 -6.74 -11.18 -0.78
CA TYR A 58 -5.58 -10.73 0.00
C TYR A 58 -5.76 -9.30 0.52
N THR A 59 -6.15 -8.38 -0.37
CA THR A 59 -6.28 -6.94 -0.06
C THR A 59 -7.48 -6.62 0.82
N HIS A 60 -8.56 -7.41 0.70
CA HIS A 60 -9.80 -7.26 1.46
C HIS A 60 -10.07 -8.50 2.33
N PRO A 61 -9.23 -8.77 3.35
CA PRO A 61 -9.42 -9.95 4.19
C PRO A 61 -10.73 -9.82 4.99
N ALA A 62 -11.31 -10.96 5.36
CA ALA A 62 -12.52 -10.98 6.18
C ALA A 62 -12.32 -10.34 7.56
N SER A 63 -11.10 -10.41 8.11
CA SER A 63 -10.73 -9.79 9.39
C SER A 63 -10.84 -8.27 9.40
N ALA A 64 -10.75 -7.62 8.23
CA ALA A 64 -10.86 -6.17 8.10
C ALA A 64 -12.31 -5.67 8.07
N ALA A 65 -13.27 -6.56 7.87
CA ALA A 65 -14.68 -6.17 7.78
C ALA A 65 -15.28 -5.94 9.17
N GLY A 66 -16.19 -4.98 9.29
CA GLY A 66 -16.84 -4.65 10.56
C GLY A 66 -17.76 -5.74 11.14
N SER A 67 -18.07 -6.80 10.38
CA SER A 67 -18.85 -7.94 10.87
C SER A 67 -18.55 -9.22 10.07
N LEU A 68 -18.60 -10.36 10.76
CA LEU A 68 -18.51 -11.72 10.20
C LEU A 68 -19.85 -12.47 10.24
N GLU A 69 -20.94 -11.81 10.63
CA GLU A 69 -22.26 -12.45 10.72
C GLU A 69 -22.77 -12.91 9.34
N PRO A 70 -23.66 -13.92 9.26
CA PRO A 70 -24.21 -14.37 7.99
C PRO A 70 -24.78 -13.23 7.14
N ASN A 71 -24.44 -13.21 5.85
CA ASN A 71 -24.78 -12.15 4.88
C ASN A 71 -24.11 -10.78 5.10
N SER A 72 -23.19 -10.66 6.06
CA SER A 72 -22.30 -9.50 6.15
C SER A 72 -21.25 -9.50 5.03
N GLU A 73 -20.54 -8.38 4.89
CA GLU A 73 -19.40 -8.30 3.99
C GLU A 73 -18.26 -9.25 4.38
N GLY A 74 -17.88 -9.30 5.66
CA GLY A 74 -16.81 -10.19 6.13
C GLY A 74 -17.13 -11.65 5.89
N TRP A 75 -18.39 -12.06 6.08
CA TRP A 75 -18.86 -13.40 5.71
C TRP A 75 -18.69 -13.67 4.21
N ARG A 76 -19.05 -12.72 3.33
CA ARG A 76 -18.85 -12.89 1.88
C ARG A 76 -17.37 -12.98 1.49
N ARG A 77 -16.52 -12.14 2.07
CA ARG A 77 -15.05 -12.16 1.86
C ARG A 77 -14.46 -13.51 2.30
N GLU A 78 -14.88 -14.03 3.45
CA GLU A 78 -14.43 -15.33 3.96
C GLU A 78 -14.87 -16.48 3.06
N HIS A 79 -16.13 -16.46 2.59
CA HIS A 79 -16.64 -17.47 1.66
C HIS A 79 -15.91 -17.41 0.32
N GLU A 80 -15.60 -16.23 -0.19
CA GLU A 80 -14.85 -16.05 -1.44
C GLU A 80 -13.47 -16.71 -1.35
N ARG A 81 -12.74 -16.48 -0.25
CA ARG A 81 -11.45 -17.12 0.00
C ARG A 81 -11.55 -18.66 0.09
N LYS A 82 -12.62 -19.18 0.71
CA LYS A 82 -12.87 -20.63 0.81
C LYS A 82 -13.09 -21.29 -0.57
N ARG A 83 -13.48 -20.53 -1.61
CA ARG A 83 -13.66 -21.04 -2.98
C ARG A 83 -12.37 -21.32 -3.74
N PHE A 84 -11.20 -21.01 -3.19
CA PHE A 84 -9.91 -21.32 -3.84
C PHE A 84 -9.79 -22.79 -4.24
N SER A 85 -10.29 -23.71 -3.40
CA SER A 85 -10.28 -25.15 -3.67
C SER A 85 -11.16 -25.57 -4.86
N GLU A 86 -12.13 -24.74 -5.26
CA GLU A 86 -13.08 -25.01 -6.35
C GLU A 86 -12.63 -24.40 -7.69
N VAL A 87 -11.59 -23.55 -7.70
CA VAL A 87 -11.14 -22.82 -8.90
C VAL A 87 -10.69 -23.76 -10.02
N VAL A 88 -9.90 -24.79 -9.69
CA VAL A 88 -9.40 -25.78 -10.67
C VAL A 88 -10.57 -26.53 -11.33
N ASP A 89 -11.57 -26.90 -10.53
CA ASP A 89 -12.77 -27.57 -11.02
C ASP A 89 -13.60 -26.62 -11.90
N ALA A 90 -13.74 -25.35 -11.52
CA ALA A 90 -14.45 -24.34 -12.30
C ALA A 90 -13.80 -24.02 -13.65
N ILE A 91 -12.46 -24.11 -13.75
CA ILE A 91 -11.72 -23.99 -15.02
C ILE A 91 -11.93 -25.25 -15.87
N THR A 92 -11.91 -26.44 -15.26
CA THR A 92 -12.01 -27.72 -15.95
C THR A 92 -13.44 -28.01 -16.45
N GLN A 93 -14.43 -27.59 -15.67
CA GLN A 93 -15.87 -27.76 -15.94
C GLN A 93 -16.57 -26.40 -15.96
N PRO A 94 -16.25 -25.54 -16.95
CA PRO A 94 -16.83 -24.20 -17.00
C PRO A 94 -18.31 -24.26 -17.33
N HIS A 95 -19.09 -23.29 -16.83
CA HIS A 95 -20.44 -23.05 -17.33
C HIS A 95 -20.38 -22.62 -18.80
N LEU A 96 -20.62 -23.57 -19.72
CA LEU A 96 -20.68 -23.32 -21.16
C LEU A 96 -22.02 -22.70 -21.56
N PRO A 97 -22.06 -21.86 -22.61
CA PRO A 97 -23.31 -21.33 -23.13
C PRO A 97 -24.26 -22.45 -23.57
N SER A 98 -25.53 -22.38 -23.14
CA SER A 98 -26.60 -23.30 -23.53
C SER A 98 -27.86 -22.51 -23.84
N GLY A 99 -28.48 -22.78 -24.99
CA GLY A 99 -29.68 -22.06 -25.44
C GLY A 99 -29.49 -20.55 -25.62
N GLY A 100 -28.27 -20.08 -25.92
CA GLY A 100 -27.94 -18.65 -26.03
C GLY A 100 -27.74 -17.92 -24.69
N THR A 101 -27.80 -18.65 -23.57
CA THR A 101 -27.59 -18.11 -22.22
C THR A 101 -26.37 -18.74 -21.56
N VAL A 102 -25.81 -18.10 -20.53
CA VAL A 102 -24.70 -18.64 -19.74
C VAL A 102 -25.00 -18.46 -18.26
N ILE A 103 -24.71 -19.49 -17.46
CA ILE A 103 -24.80 -19.41 -16.00
C ILE A 103 -23.57 -18.64 -15.49
N VAL A 104 -23.82 -17.60 -14.70
CA VAL A 104 -22.79 -16.74 -14.12
C VAL A 104 -22.74 -16.97 -12.61
N SER A 105 -21.54 -17.18 -12.07
CA SER A 105 -21.37 -17.31 -10.62
C SER A 105 -21.43 -15.93 -9.95
N TYR A 106 -22.02 -15.85 -8.76
CA TYR A 106 -21.96 -14.66 -7.91
C TYR A 106 -20.60 -14.49 -7.24
N SER A 107 -19.83 -15.57 -7.11
CA SER A 107 -18.44 -15.52 -6.63
C SER A 107 -17.55 -15.02 -7.77
N HIS A 108 -16.81 -13.95 -7.52
CA HIS A 108 -15.95 -13.30 -8.50
C HIS A 108 -14.82 -14.22 -8.94
N ILE A 109 -14.18 -14.92 -8.01
CA ILE A 109 -13.09 -15.85 -8.30
C ILE A 109 -13.58 -17.05 -9.11
N LEU A 110 -14.75 -17.60 -8.77
CA LEU A 110 -15.32 -18.72 -9.53
C LEU A 110 -15.80 -18.30 -10.91
N GLU A 111 -16.42 -17.13 -11.05
CA GLU A 111 -16.81 -16.63 -12.36
C GLU A 111 -15.58 -16.34 -13.23
N SER A 112 -14.51 -15.76 -12.68
CA SER A 112 -13.24 -15.60 -13.39
C SER A 112 -12.65 -16.96 -13.81
N ALA A 113 -12.70 -17.97 -12.94
CA ALA A 113 -12.28 -19.33 -13.25
C ALA A 113 -13.09 -19.95 -14.41
N HIS A 114 -14.42 -19.81 -14.38
CA HIS A 114 -15.28 -20.25 -15.49
C HIS A 114 -14.98 -19.50 -16.80
N ARG A 115 -14.63 -18.20 -16.75
CA ARG A 115 -14.21 -17.44 -17.94
C ARG A 115 -12.93 -18.00 -18.55
N VAL A 116 -11.95 -18.34 -17.72
CA VAL A 116 -10.72 -19.03 -18.15
C VAL A 116 -11.07 -20.36 -18.81
N GLY A 117 -11.89 -21.19 -18.15
CA GLY A 117 -12.33 -22.47 -18.71
C GLY A 117 -13.06 -22.33 -20.06
N ARG A 118 -13.96 -21.35 -20.19
CA ARG A 118 -14.64 -21.04 -21.47
C ARG A 118 -13.67 -20.56 -22.55
N ALA A 119 -12.61 -19.84 -22.19
CA ALA A 119 -11.57 -19.43 -23.15
C ALA A 119 -10.75 -20.64 -23.61
N LEU A 120 -10.36 -21.52 -22.69
CA LEU A 120 -9.65 -22.76 -22.98
C LEU A 120 -10.48 -23.72 -23.85
N HIS A 121 -11.76 -23.90 -23.55
CA HIS A 121 -12.66 -24.75 -24.32
C HIS A 121 -12.80 -24.30 -25.78
N ARG A 122 -12.68 -22.99 -26.06
CA ARG A 122 -12.68 -22.47 -27.44
C ARG A 122 -11.38 -22.73 -28.20
N LEU A 123 -10.27 -22.87 -27.47
CA LEU A 123 -8.96 -23.15 -28.06
C LEU A 123 -8.72 -24.65 -28.25
N ASP A 124 -9.37 -25.50 -27.43
CA ASP A 124 -9.36 -26.96 -27.52
C ASP A 124 -7.94 -27.57 -27.63
N VAL A 125 -7.02 -27.09 -26.80
CA VAL A 125 -5.63 -27.57 -26.76
C VAL A 125 -5.32 -28.18 -25.38
N PRO A 126 -5.30 -29.52 -25.25
CA PRO A 126 -5.13 -30.19 -23.97
C PRO A 126 -3.86 -29.80 -23.21
N GLN A 127 -2.73 -29.59 -23.92
CA GLN A 127 -1.49 -29.16 -23.27
C GLN A 127 -1.60 -27.75 -22.68
N LEU A 128 -2.33 -26.85 -23.35
CA LEU A 128 -2.58 -25.50 -22.86
C LEU A 128 -3.49 -25.52 -21.62
N VAL A 129 -4.52 -26.38 -21.61
CA VAL A 129 -5.37 -26.60 -20.42
C VAL A 129 -4.51 -27.00 -19.23
N LYS A 130 -3.65 -28.02 -19.39
CA LYS A 130 -2.77 -28.48 -18.31
C LYS A 130 -1.85 -27.37 -17.79
N ALA A 131 -1.23 -26.60 -18.69
CA ALA A 131 -0.34 -25.51 -18.31
C ALA A 131 -1.10 -24.40 -17.57
N VAL A 132 -2.29 -24.04 -18.03
CA VAL A 132 -3.11 -23.00 -17.39
C VAL A 132 -3.66 -23.45 -16.03
N LEU A 133 -4.00 -24.72 -15.85
CA LEU A 133 -4.38 -25.24 -14.52
C LEU A 133 -3.23 -25.18 -13.52
N ALA A 134 -2.01 -25.53 -13.95
CA ALA A 134 -0.81 -25.41 -13.11
C ALA A 134 -0.50 -23.94 -12.77
N GLU A 135 -0.67 -23.05 -13.74
CA GLU A 135 -0.48 -21.61 -13.57
C GLU A 135 -1.52 -20.99 -12.62
N ALA A 136 -2.81 -21.36 -12.73
CA ALA A 136 -3.83 -20.91 -11.80
C ALA A 136 -3.54 -21.40 -10.37
N ALA A 137 -3.08 -22.65 -10.20
CA ALA A 137 -2.68 -23.16 -8.89
C ALA A 137 -1.48 -22.40 -8.30
N ALA A 138 -0.49 -22.05 -9.13
CA ALA A 138 0.65 -21.24 -8.69
C ALA A 138 0.23 -19.81 -8.28
N GLU A 139 -0.74 -19.22 -8.98
CA GLU A 139 -1.29 -17.91 -8.64
C GLU A 139 -2.02 -17.92 -7.29
N LEU A 140 -2.89 -18.91 -7.06
CA LEU A 140 -3.58 -19.05 -5.79
C LEU A 140 -2.60 -19.30 -4.64
N ALA A 141 -1.62 -20.19 -4.84
CA ALA A 141 -0.58 -20.45 -3.84
C ALA A 141 0.23 -19.20 -3.48
N ALA A 142 0.50 -18.31 -4.44
CA ALA A 142 1.18 -17.05 -4.18
C ALA A 142 0.37 -16.13 -3.25
N VAL A 143 -0.96 -16.10 -3.40
CA VAL A 143 -1.85 -15.38 -2.47
C VAL A 143 -1.77 -15.98 -1.06
N GLU A 144 -1.82 -17.32 -0.94
CA GLU A 144 -1.75 -17.98 0.38
C GLU A 144 -0.39 -17.74 1.06
N SER A 145 0.71 -17.80 0.30
CA SER A 145 2.05 -17.44 0.80
C SER A 145 2.09 -16.01 1.33
N ALA A 146 1.56 -15.04 0.57
CA ALA A 146 1.50 -13.64 0.99
C ALA A 146 0.64 -13.46 2.25
N GLU A 147 -0.48 -14.16 2.37
CA GLU A 147 -1.32 -14.15 3.59
C GLU A 147 -0.57 -14.63 4.83
N LEU A 148 0.37 -15.55 4.66
CA LEU A 148 1.26 -16.05 5.73
C LEU A 148 2.49 -15.16 5.96
N GLY A 149 2.66 -14.08 5.20
CA GLY A 149 3.80 -13.17 5.28
C GLY A 149 5.04 -13.66 4.53
N ASP A 150 4.93 -14.69 3.69
CA ASP A 150 6.00 -15.11 2.79
C ASP A 150 5.86 -14.36 1.46
N MET A 151 6.72 -13.35 1.26
CA MET A 151 6.77 -12.53 0.04
C MET A 151 7.73 -13.08 -1.01
N SER A 152 8.07 -14.37 -0.97
CA SER A 152 8.98 -14.97 -1.95
C SER A 152 8.30 -15.32 -3.29
N GLY A 153 9.12 -15.40 -4.34
CA GLY A 153 8.67 -15.82 -5.66
C GLY A 153 7.57 -14.93 -6.23
N ARG A 154 6.40 -15.52 -6.51
CA ARG A 154 5.26 -14.77 -7.05
C ARG A 154 4.47 -14.02 -5.97
N ALA A 155 4.57 -14.41 -4.70
CA ALA A 155 3.89 -13.72 -3.60
C ALA A 155 4.42 -12.29 -3.40
N GLN A 156 5.64 -12.00 -3.89
CA GLN A 156 6.27 -10.69 -3.83
C GLN A 156 5.42 -9.55 -4.40
N GLN A 157 4.49 -9.83 -5.31
CA GLN A 157 3.58 -8.81 -5.82
C GLN A 157 2.69 -8.16 -4.74
N ALA A 158 2.55 -8.79 -3.57
CA ALA A 158 1.89 -8.22 -2.40
C ALA A 158 2.49 -6.88 -1.96
N VAL A 159 3.80 -6.68 -2.15
CA VAL A 159 4.50 -5.43 -1.76
C VAL A 159 4.07 -4.20 -2.58
N LEU A 160 3.29 -4.43 -3.64
CA LEU A 160 2.72 -3.38 -4.48
C LEU A 160 1.24 -3.14 -4.20
N LEU A 161 0.63 -3.91 -3.29
CA LEU A 161 -0.79 -3.85 -3.00
C LEU A 161 -1.03 -3.21 -1.63
N SER A 162 -2.15 -2.49 -1.50
CA SER A 162 -2.63 -2.03 -0.20
C SER A 162 -3.64 -3.04 0.35
N ARG A 163 -3.43 -3.43 1.60
CA ARG A 163 -4.30 -4.36 2.34
C ARG A 163 -5.02 -3.59 3.44
N GLU A 164 -6.31 -3.81 3.62
CA GLU A 164 -7.14 -3.09 4.63
C GLU A 164 -6.75 -3.38 6.09
N ASP A 165 -5.89 -4.37 6.32
CA ASP A 165 -5.47 -4.84 7.63
C ASP A 165 -3.98 -5.20 7.60
N ALA A 166 -3.31 -5.07 8.73
CA ALA A 166 -1.86 -5.29 8.85
C ALA A 166 -1.55 -6.64 9.51
N SER A 167 -0.75 -7.49 8.88
CA SER A 167 -0.32 -8.75 9.53
C SER A 167 0.61 -8.46 10.71
N PRO A 168 0.31 -8.91 11.95
CA PRO A 168 1.18 -8.65 13.11
C PRO A 168 2.62 -9.16 12.92
N ALA A 169 2.80 -10.29 12.23
CA ALA A 169 4.12 -10.84 11.93
C ALA A 169 4.92 -9.94 10.98
N GLN A 170 4.25 -9.31 10.01
CA GLN A 170 4.88 -8.37 9.08
C GLN A 170 5.17 -7.02 9.75
N VAL A 171 4.30 -6.56 10.66
CA VAL A 171 4.56 -5.36 11.48
C VAL A 171 5.82 -5.56 12.32
N ALA A 172 5.95 -6.70 12.99
CA ALA A 172 7.15 -7.02 13.77
C ALA A 172 8.42 -7.11 12.90
N ALA A 173 8.31 -7.63 11.66
CA ALA A 173 9.43 -7.66 10.72
C ALA A 173 9.83 -6.25 10.26
N ALA A 174 8.86 -5.38 9.96
CA ALA A 174 9.10 -3.98 9.62
C ALA A 174 9.74 -3.20 10.77
N ASP A 175 9.27 -3.42 12.00
CA ASP A 175 9.81 -2.81 13.20
C ASP A 175 11.30 -3.16 13.40
N HIS A 176 11.69 -4.41 13.11
CA HIS A 176 13.10 -4.81 13.15
C HIS A 176 13.97 -4.04 12.14
N PHE A 177 13.46 -3.78 10.93
CA PHE A 177 14.16 -2.96 9.94
C PHE A 177 14.32 -1.51 10.41
N LEU A 178 13.25 -0.91 10.93
CA LEU A 178 13.26 0.46 11.45
C LEU A 178 14.10 0.61 12.73
N GLN A 179 14.21 -0.45 13.52
CA GLN A 179 15.14 -0.50 14.65
C GLN A 179 16.59 -0.36 14.20
N VAL A 180 16.95 -0.95 13.05
CA VAL A 180 18.30 -0.81 12.49
C VAL A 180 18.47 0.56 11.84
N ASP A 181 17.52 1.00 11.03
CA ASP A 181 17.54 2.33 10.39
C ASP A 181 16.13 2.96 10.42
N PRO A 182 15.87 3.94 11.32
CA PRO A 182 14.54 4.52 11.47
C PRO A 182 14.12 5.38 10.28
N PHE A 183 15.04 5.69 9.36
CA PHE A 183 14.74 6.48 8.17
C PHE A 183 14.23 5.65 6.99
N GLY A 184 14.04 4.34 7.18
CA GLY A 184 13.38 3.47 6.21
C GLY A 184 14.35 2.84 5.21
N PRO A 185 14.85 1.62 5.49
CA PRO A 185 15.65 0.89 4.52
C PRO A 185 14.80 0.44 3.33
N THR A 186 15.45 0.21 2.18
CA THR A 186 14.79 -0.16 0.91
C THR A 186 13.91 -1.41 1.01
N GLU A 187 14.26 -2.31 1.93
CA GLU A 187 13.60 -3.57 2.21
C GLU A 187 12.13 -3.39 2.63
N LEU A 188 11.79 -2.26 3.27
CA LEU A 188 10.39 -1.94 3.60
C LEU A 188 9.49 -1.88 2.37
N PHE A 189 10.05 -1.62 1.18
CA PHE A 189 9.31 -1.51 -0.08
C PHE A 189 9.38 -2.76 -0.97
N SER A 190 10.21 -3.76 -0.62
CA SER A 190 10.46 -4.93 -1.48
C SER A 190 10.21 -6.28 -0.82
N VAL A 191 10.18 -6.36 0.53
CA VAL A 191 9.98 -7.61 1.26
C VAL A 191 8.86 -7.58 2.30
N ILE A 192 8.27 -6.41 2.58
CA ILE A 192 7.24 -6.23 3.60
C ILE A 192 5.91 -5.78 2.96
N ASP A 193 4.79 -6.24 3.51
CA ASP A 193 3.46 -5.71 3.20
C ASP A 193 3.38 -4.20 3.51
N PRO A 194 2.97 -3.33 2.56
CA PRO A 194 3.03 -1.88 2.73
C PRO A 194 2.19 -1.37 3.91
N THR A 195 1.02 -1.97 4.18
CA THR A 195 0.18 -1.57 5.33
C THR A 195 0.90 -1.91 6.63
N ALA A 196 1.50 -3.09 6.74
CA ALA A 196 2.28 -3.47 7.91
C ALA A 196 3.53 -2.60 8.11
N ALA A 197 4.23 -2.25 7.02
CA ALA A 197 5.36 -1.32 7.07
C ALA A 197 4.91 0.08 7.53
N ALA A 198 3.78 0.58 7.04
CA ALA A 198 3.21 1.86 7.47
C ALA A 198 2.82 1.86 8.96
N VAL A 199 2.26 0.76 9.49
CA VAL A 199 1.97 0.63 10.94
C VAL A 199 3.26 0.76 11.77
N ALA A 200 4.33 0.08 11.36
CA ALA A 200 5.61 0.22 12.05
C ALA A 200 6.16 1.65 11.89
N ALA A 201 6.14 2.22 10.69
CA ALA A 201 6.58 3.59 10.46
C ALA A 201 5.81 4.62 11.30
N ALA A 202 4.49 4.44 11.51
CA ALA A 202 3.69 5.30 12.38
C ALA A 202 4.13 5.22 13.86
N HIS A 203 4.47 4.01 14.33
CA HIS A 203 5.06 3.83 15.67
C HIS A 203 6.40 4.56 15.79
N TRP A 204 7.29 4.42 14.81
CA TRP A 204 8.59 5.10 14.80
C TRP A 204 8.48 6.62 14.62
N LEU A 205 7.50 7.10 13.86
CA LEU A 205 7.17 8.52 13.73
C LEU A 205 6.74 9.11 15.07
N ALA A 206 5.87 8.43 15.82
CA ALA A 206 5.44 8.91 17.13
C ALA A 206 6.63 9.08 18.09
N ALA A 207 7.58 8.13 18.09
CA ALA A 207 8.82 8.22 18.87
C ALA A 207 9.74 9.35 18.38
N ALA A 208 9.88 9.50 17.06
CA ALA A 208 10.67 10.57 16.45
C ALA A 208 10.12 11.98 16.78
N ALA A 209 8.80 12.13 16.72
CA ALA A 209 8.10 13.36 17.06
C ALA A 209 8.26 13.70 18.54
N GLU A 210 8.24 12.72 19.46
CA GLU A 210 8.52 12.96 20.88
C GLU A 210 9.94 13.51 21.11
N VAL A 211 10.94 12.92 20.46
CA VAL A 211 12.34 13.39 20.56
C VAL A 211 12.48 14.81 20.02
N ALA A 212 11.88 15.10 18.85
CA ALA A 212 11.93 16.42 18.24
C ALA A 212 11.18 17.47 19.08
N ALA A 213 9.99 17.15 19.59
CA ALA A 213 9.20 18.01 20.48
C ALA A 213 9.98 18.35 21.76
N ALA A 214 10.65 17.37 22.37
CA ALA A 214 11.46 17.59 23.56
C ALA A 214 12.63 18.57 23.32
N SER A 215 13.19 18.59 22.10
CA SER A 215 14.29 19.50 21.73
C SER A 215 13.82 20.89 21.30
N SER A 216 12.71 20.98 20.56
CA SER A 216 12.19 22.23 19.99
C SER A 216 11.24 22.99 20.93
N GLY A 217 10.63 22.29 21.89
CA GLY A 217 9.55 22.82 22.73
C GLY A 217 8.19 22.90 22.01
N GLN A 218 8.09 22.37 20.78
CA GLN A 218 6.85 22.32 20.02
C GLN A 218 5.93 21.21 20.51
N ASP A 219 4.64 21.30 20.13
CA ASP A 219 3.70 20.20 20.32
C ASP A 219 4.04 19.02 19.39
N ARG A 220 3.91 17.79 19.90
CA ARG A 220 4.26 16.55 19.16
C ARG A 220 3.55 16.45 17.83
N THR A 221 2.27 16.85 17.76
CA THR A 221 1.47 16.78 16.53
C THR A 221 1.94 17.79 15.48
N ARG A 222 2.58 18.89 15.90
CA ARG A 222 2.99 19.99 15.01
C ARG A 222 4.43 19.89 14.52
N VAL A 223 5.21 18.92 14.99
CA VAL A 223 6.63 18.77 14.65
C VAL A 223 6.87 18.69 13.14
N VAL A 224 6.07 17.89 12.42
CA VAL A 224 6.28 17.70 10.97
C VAL A 224 5.84 18.93 10.19
N LEU A 225 4.77 19.59 10.62
CA LEU A 225 4.33 20.86 10.05
C LEU A 225 5.41 21.95 10.21
N GLU A 226 6.04 22.04 11.38
CA GLU A 226 7.14 23.00 11.59
C GLU A 226 8.38 22.65 10.77
N ALA A 227 8.68 21.36 10.59
CA ALA A 227 9.80 20.93 9.75
C ALA A 227 9.62 21.30 8.27
N ASP A 228 8.37 21.48 7.80
CA ASP A 228 8.05 21.94 6.43
C ASP A 228 8.63 23.33 6.13
N ASP A 229 8.75 24.19 7.16
CA ASP A 229 9.36 25.52 7.03
C ASP A 229 10.89 25.46 6.86
N ILE A 230 11.52 24.33 7.21
CA ILE A 230 12.96 24.08 7.02
C ILE A 230 13.22 23.53 5.61
N GLU A 231 12.47 22.50 5.23
CA GLU A 231 12.50 21.85 3.92
C GLU A 231 11.06 21.48 3.56
N ALA A 232 10.65 21.64 2.31
CA ALA A 232 9.28 21.30 1.91
C ALA A 232 9.02 19.79 2.02
N LEU A 233 8.05 19.39 2.83
CA LEU A 233 7.70 18.01 3.19
C LEU A 233 6.19 17.74 3.02
N PRO A 234 5.78 16.49 2.72
CA PRO A 234 4.39 16.06 2.80
C PRO A 234 3.93 15.96 4.27
N HIS A 235 3.71 17.11 4.92
CA HIS A 235 3.47 17.16 6.37
C HIS A 235 2.04 16.77 6.79
N ALA A 236 1.06 16.86 5.89
CA ALA A 236 -0.36 16.69 6.23
C ALA A 236 -0.68 15.27 6.75
N THR A 237 -0.26 14.24 6.02
CA THR A 237 -0.54 12.84 6.40
C THR A 237 0.18 12.41 7.68
N PRO A 238 1.49 12.68 7.87
CA PRO A 238 2.18 12.38 9.13
C PRO A 238 1.59 13.13 10.32
N THR A 239 1.20 14.39 10.14
CA THR A 239 0.52 15.20 11.17
C THR A 239 -0.80 14.56 11.60
N LEU A 240 -1.65 14.20 10.64
CA LEU A 240 -2.92 13.52 10.91
C LEU A 240 -2.71 12.19 11.68
N VAL A 241 -1.69 11.41 11.33
CA VAL A 241 -1.37 10.17 12.07
C VAL A 241 -0.96 10.46 13.51
N LEU A 242 -0.15 11.49 13.75
CA LEU A 242 0.24 11.91 15.09
C LEU A 242 -0.96 12.41 15.91
N GLU A 243 -1.87 13.18 15.30
CA GLU A 243 -3.13 13.63 15.92
C GLU A 243 -4.00 12.45 16.34
N LEU A 244 -4.23 11.49 15.44
CA LEU A 244 -5.01 10.28 15.76
C LEU A 244 -4.40 9.49 16.93
N ILE A 245 -3.06 9.39 16.98
CA ILE A 245 -2.36 8.72 18.10
C ILE A 245 -2.47 9.54 19.39
N ASP A 246 -2.44 10.87 19.33
CA ASP A 246 -2.64 11.75 20.49
C ASP A 246 -4.06 11.64 21.07
N ASP A 247 -5.05 11.52 20.19
CA ASP A 247 -6.46 11.26 20.50
C ASP A 247 -6.71 9.82 21.03
N GLY A 248 -5.67 8.99 21.06
CA GLY A 248 -5.67 7.67 21.71
C GLY A 248 -5.86 6.48 20.76
N ALA A 249 -5.79 6.68 19.43
CA ALA A 249 -5.72 5.56 18.50
C ALA A 249 -4.36 4.84 18.63
N SER A 250 -4.35 3.52 18.46
CA SER A 250 -3.09 2.80 18.27
C SER A 250 -2.49 3.16 16.90
N PRO A 251 -1.16 3.03 16.68
CA PRO A 251 -0.56 3.20 15.36
C PRO A 251 -1.21 2.30 14.30
N ARG A 252 -1.65 1.10 14.71
CA ARG A 252 -2.40 0.18 13.86
C ARG A 252 -3.75 0.74 13.44
N ASP A 253 -4.53 1.27 14.38
CA ASP A 253 -5.87 1.80 14.10
C ASP A 253 -5.81 3.06 13.22
N ALA A 254 -4.86 3.96 13.50
CA ALA A 254 -4.63 5.16 12.69
C ALA A 254 -4.31 4.78 11.23
N VAL A 255 -3.33 3.90 11.03
CA VAL A 255 -2.89 3.49 9.68
C VAL A 255 -3.97 2.68 8.96
N THR A 256 -4.50 1.63 9.58
CA THR A 256 -5.50 0.77 8.91
C THR A 256 -6.82 1.52 8.66
N GLY A 257 -7.17 2.50 9.50
CA GLY A 257 -8.29 3.41 9.27
C GLY A 257 -8.10 4.25 8.00
N LEU A 258 -6.97 4.93 7.86
CA LEU A 258 -6.65 5.75 6.69
C LEU A 258 -6.54 4.92 5.41
N VAL A 259 -5.84 3.79 5.45
CA VAL A 259 -5.70 2.88 4.30
C VAL A 259 -7.07 2.35 3.86
N ARG A 260 -7.90 1.89 4.80
CA ARG A 260 -9.26 1.40 4.50
C ARG A 260 -10.14 2.49 3.89
N HIS A 261 -10.10 3.72 4.43
CA HIS A 261 -10.83 4.86 3.89
C HIS A 261 -10.46 5.15 2.43
N ALA A 262 -9.16 5.23 2.14
CA ALA A 262 -8.66 5.46 0.79
C ALA A 262 -8.99 4.31 -0.17
N MET A 263 -8.92 3.05 0.30
CA MET A 263 -9.30 1.87 -0.49
C MET A 263 -10.80 1.87 -0.84
N HIS A 264 -11.68 2.24 0.10
CA HIS A 264 -13.11 2.38 -0.19
C HIS A 264 -13.38 3.44 -1.27
N ILE A 265 -12.67 4.58 -1.22
CA ILE A 265 -12.76 5.61 -2.26
C ILE A 265 -12.28 5.07 -3.61
N ALA A 266 -11.19 4.31 -3.63
CA ALA A 266 -10.70 3.65 -4.86
C ALA A 266 -11.72 2.67 -5.46
N ASP A 267 -12.50 2.01 -4.60
CA ASP A 267 -13.62 1.13 -4.97
C ASP A 267 -14.90 1.91 -5.37
N GLY A 268 -14.88 3.23 -5.33
CA GLY A 268 -16.01 4.09 -5.67
C GLY A 268 -17.08 4.19 -4.57
N VAL A 269 -16.71 3.84 -3.33
CA VAL A 269 -17.55 3.98 -2.14
C VAL A 269 -17.19 5.28 -1.42
N LEU A 270 -18.19 6.08 -1.06
CA LEU A 270 -18.02 7.25 -0.20
C LEU A 270 -18.25 6.83 1.27
N PRO A 271 -17.20 6.71 2.11
CA PRO A 271 -17.35 6.12 3.44
C PRO A 271 -18.11 7.03 4.40
N ASP A 272 -17.85 8.35 4.33
CA ASP A 272 -18.46 9.35 5.18
C ASP A 272 -19.05 10.51 4.35
N PRO A 273 -20.33 10.40 3.94
CA PRO A 273 -21.00 11.48 3.22
C PRO A 273 -21.32 12.69 4.10
N ALA A 274 -21.24 12.57 5.44
CA ALA A 274 -21.46 13.69 6.34
C ALA A 274 -20.19 14.55 6.43
N ALA A 275 -19.03 13.92 6.64
CA ALA A 275 -17.73 14.61 6.62
C ALA A 275 -17.49 15.32 5.28
N LEU A 276 -17.89 14.72 4.15
CA LEU A 276 -17.81 15.39 2.85
C LEU A 276 -18.66 16.66 2.78
N ARG A 277 -19.84 16.67 3.42
CA ARG A 277 -20.67 17.89 3.46
C ARG A 277 -20.03 18.96 4.30
N GLU A 278 -19.47 18.61 5.45
CA GLU A 278 -18.75 19.57 6.29
C GLU A 278 -17.57 20.18 5.53
N GLN A 279 -16.77 19.35 4.84
CA GLN A 279 -15.68 19.86 3.99
C GLN A 279 -16.18 20.76 2.84
N LEU A 280 -17.37 20.49 2.28
CA LEU A 280 -17.97 21.35 1.26
C LEU A 280 -18.46 22.67 1.85
N ASP A 281 -19.02 22.65 3.05
CA ASP A 281 -19.46 23.86 3.76
C ASP A 281 -18.25 24.75 4.10
N ASP A 282 -17.16 24.15 4.60
CA ASP A 282 -15.88 24.85 4.87
C ASP A 282 -15.26 25.42 3.59
N LEU A 283 -15.37 24.68 2.48
CA LEU A 283 -14.92 25.12 1.17
C LEU A 283 -15.73 26.30 0.65
N GLU A 284 -17.06 26.26 0.82
CA GLU A 284 -17.95 27.36 0.46
C GLU A 284 -17.65 28.62 1.28
N GLU A 285 -17.36 28.48 2.58
CA GLU A 285 -16.92 29.59 3.44
C GLU A 285 -15.59 30.15 2.96
N THR A 286 -14.59 29.30 2.72
CA THR A 286 -13.27 29.70 2.21
C THR A 286 -13.40 30.45 0.89
N VAL A 287 -14.15 29.91 -0.08
CA VAL A 287 -14.37 30.57 -1.38
C VAL A 287 -15.10 31.91 -1.24
N ALA A 288 -16.03 32.04 -0.28
CA ALA A 288 -16.71 33.30 -0.01
C ALA A 288 -15.77 34.39 0.52
N GLU A 289 -14.70 34.02 1.24
CA GLU A 289 -13.66 34.95 1.70
C GLU A 289 -12.79 35.48 0.54
N TYR A 290 -12.62 34.71 -0.54
CA TYR A 290 -11.83 35.08 -1.73
C TYR A 290 -12.57 35.98 -2.75
N THR A 291 -13.55 36.79 -2.32
CA THR A 291 -14.32 37.69 -3.21
C THR A 291 -13.57 38.96 -3.69
N GLY A 292 -12.23 38.93 -3.72
CA GLY A 292 -11.36 39.98 -4.26
C GLY A 292 -11.02 39.81 -5.76
N ASP A 293 -10.31 40.77 -6.36
CA ASP A 293 -9.93 40.80 -7.80
C ASP A 293 -8.89 39.73 -8.22
N ASP A 294 -8.36 38.94 -7.28
CA ASP A 294 -7.43 37.84 -7.56
C ASP A 294 -8.21 36.52 -7.66
N GLU A 295 -8.19 35.88 -8.83
CA GLU A 295 -8.78 34.53 -9.00
C GLU A 295 -8.13 33.58 -7.98
N PRO A 296 -8.91 32.90 -7.12
CA PRO A 296 -8.34 31.97 -6.15
C PRO A 296 -7.59 30.88 -6.91
N ASP A 297 -6.38 30.55 -6.44
CA ASP A 297 -5.66 29.41 -6.99
C ASP A 297 -6.44 28.13 -6.63
N LEU A 298 -7.22 27.64 -7.59
CA LEU A 298 -8.09 26.49 -7.40
C LEU A 298 -7.30 25.20 -7.09
N THR A 299 -5.96 25.20 -7.25
CA THR A 299 -5.13 24.08 -6.79
C THR A 299 -4.95 24.04 -5.27
N ASP A 300 -5.03 25.19 -4.58
CA ASP A 300 -4.98 25.27 -3.10
C ASP A 300 -6.35 24.95 -2.46
N VAL A 301 -7.40 24.94 -3.27
CA VAL A 301 -8.82 24.79 -2.87
C VAL A 301 -9.35 23.41 -3.30
N ALA A 302 -8.48 22.48 -3.71
CA ALA A 302 -8.88 21.18 -4.22
C ALA A 302 -9.41 20.25 -3.10
N LEU A 303 -10.72 20.01 -3.10
CA LEU A 303 -11.38 19.05 -2.21
C LEU A 303 -10.88 17.62 -2.47
N ARG A 304 -10.07 17.09 -1.56
CA ARG A 304 -9.62 15.68 -1.59
C ARG A 304 -10.52 14.82 -0.71
N LEU A 305 -11.06 13.74 -1.25
CA LEU A 305 -11.86 12.77 -0.48
C LEU A 305 -11.03 11.96 0.52
N THR A 306 -9.72 11.87 0.29
CA THR A 306 -8.73 11.18 1.11
C THR A 306 -7.41 11.94 1.04
N PRO A 307 -6.62 12.00 2.14
CA PRO A 307 -5.28 12.57 2.10
C PRO A 307 -4.30 11.72 1.28
N LEU A 308 -4.53 10.40 1.23
CA LEU A 308 -3.68 9.41 0.53
C LEU A 308 -4.06 9.25 -0.95
N ASP A 309 -3.08 8.88 -1.79
CA ASP A 309 -3.29 8.38 -3.15
C ASP A 309 -4.14 7.08 -3.10
N PRO A 310 -5.41 7.12 -3.58
CA PRO A 310 -6.31 5.97 -3.50
C PRO A 310 -5.84 4.79 -4.37
N SER A 311 -4.92 5.00 -5.32
CA SER A 311 -4.39 3.92 -6.16
C SER A 311 -3.32 3.07 -5.47
N ARG A 312 -2.69 3.60 -4.41
CA ARG A 312 -1.60 2.94 -3.66
C ARG A 312 -1.53 3.38 -2.18
N PRO A 313 -2.64 3.44 -1.43
CA PRO A 313 -2.73 4.22 -0.20
C PRO A 313 -1.75 3.81 0.89
N ALA A 314 -1.48 2.51 1.06
CA ALA A 314 -0.55 2.04 2.07
C ALA A 314 0.91 2.41 1.75
N ARG A 315 1.28 2.41 0.46
CA ARG A 315 2.63 2.78 0.02
C ARG A 315 2.82 4.30 0.10
N ASP A 316 1.81 5.05 -0.31
CA ASP A 316 1.80 6.51 -0.21
C ASP A 316 1.95 6.97 1.25
N LEU A 317 1.17 6.36 2.16
CA LEU A 317 1.28 6.58 3.59
C LEU A 317 2.66 6.22 4.14
N LEU A 318 3.26 5.09 3.73
CA LEU A 318 4.60 4.72 4.15
C LEU A 318 5.66 5.76 3.71
N GLU A 319 5.58 6.22 2.46
CA GLU A 319 6.46 7.26 1.90
C GLU A 319 6.35 8.55 2.73
N ASP A 320 5.12 8.99 3.03
CA ASP A 320 4.85 10.17 3.86
C ASP A 320 5.38 10.01 5.30
N LEU A 321 5.12 8.87 5.95
CA LEU A 321 5.53 8.62 7.34
C LEU A 321 7.06 8.61 7.51
N LEU A 322 7.78 7.95 6.59
CA LEU A 322 9.24 7.96 6.59
C LEU A 322 9.80 9.37 6.35
N THR A 323 9.14 10.15 5.48
CA THR A 323 9.47 11.56 5.26
C THR A 323 9.18 12.39 6.51
N GLY A 324 8.12 12.07 7.26
CA GLY A 324 7.83 12.67 8.57
C GLY A 324 8.91 12.39 9.62
N ILE A 325 9.47 11.16 9.64
CA ILE A 325 10.61 10.82 10.53
C ILE A 325 11.83 11.66 10.16
N TYR A 326 12.08 11.85 8.87
CA TYR A 326 13.12 12.76 8.38
C TYR A 326 12.86 14.21 8.80
N GLY A 327 11.63 14.71 8.69
CA GLY A 327 11.23 16.03 9.19
C GLY A 327 11.48 16.21 10.69
N CYS A 328 11.18 15.19 11.50
CA CYS A 328 11.49 15.21 12.93
C CYS A 328 13.01 15.35 13.19
N TRP A 329 13.84 14.70 12.37
CA TRP A 329 15.29 14.87 12.45
C TRP A 329 15.73 16.28 12.07
N LEU A 330 15.17 16.86 10.99
CA LEU A 330 15.47 18.23 10.56
C LEU A 330 15.22 19.21 11.71
N LEU A 331 14.01 19.18 12.29
CA LEU A 331 13.65 20.06 13.40
C LEU A 331 14.54 19.82 14.62
N HIS A 332 14.78 18.56 15.00
CA HIS A 332 15.69 18.26 16.11
C HIS A 332 17.11 18.81 15.85
N SER A 333 17.61 18.71 14.62
CA SER A 333 18.96 19.15 14.26
C SER A 333 19.12 20.67 14.36
N GLU A 334 18.07 21.43 14.01
CA GLU A 334 18.03 22.88 14.13
C GLU A 334 18.12 23.31 15.60
N TYR A 335 17.33 22.70 16.48
CA TYR A 335 17.23 23.11 17.89
C TYR A 335 18.27 22.49 18.82
N ALA A 336 18.87 21.35 18.47
CA ALA A 336 19.89 20.69 19.30
C ALA A 336 21.30 21.33 19.20
N GLY A 337 21.40 22.53 18.58
CA GLY A 337 22.65 23.29 18.48
C GLY A 337 23.65 22.72 17.46
N PHE A 338 23.19 21.85 16.55
CA PHE A 338 23.98 21.37 15.42
C PHE A 338 24.01 22.38 14.26
N GLY A 339 23.16 23.42 14.30
CA GLY A 339 23.19 24.54 13.37
C GLY A 339 24.19 25.66 13.70
N GLU A 340 24.79 25.68 14.90
CA GLU A 340 25.83 26.67 15.24
C GLU A 340 27.22 26.11 14.89
N ALA A 341 27.66 26.39 13.65
CA ALA A 341 29.10 26.44 13.39
C ALA A 341 29.72 27.41 14.43
N PRO A 342 30.83 27.05 15.10
CA PRO A 342 31.51 27.99 15.95
C PRO A 342 31.81 29.24 15.11
N ALA A 343 31.35 30.39 15.58
CA ALA A 343 31.74 31.69 15.04
C ALA A 343 33.23 31.95 15.35
N SER A 344 34.11 31.11 14.82
CA SER A 344 35.52 31.42 14.66
C SER A 344 35.66 32.29 13.43
N GLU A 345 36.40 33.39 13.55
CA GLU A 345 36.69 34.37 12.49
C GLU A 345 37.45 33.76 11.28
N ASP A 346 37.71 32.45 11.29
CA ASP A 346 38.25 31.63 10.21
C ASP A 346 37.17 30.69 9.65
N ALA A 347 36.05 31.25 9.18
CA ALA A 347 35.07 30.52 8.37
C ALA A 347 35.66 30.23 6.97
N GLU A 348 36.72 29.41 6.94
CA GLU A 348 37.12 28.69 5.73
C GLU A 348 35.93 27.79 5.36
N GLU A 349 35.35 28.08 4.20
CA GLU A 349 34.47 27.23 3.39
C GLU A 349 34.51 25.76 3.87
N TRP A 350 33.51 25.35 4.66
CA TRP A 350 33.40 23.97 5.12
C TRP A 350 33.29 23.13 3.86
N GLY A 351 34.34 22.37 3.53
CA GLY A 351 34.28 21.52 2.34
C GLY A 351 33.17 20.50 2.50
N ASP A 352 32.44 20.20 1.43
CA ASP A 352 31.26 19.31 1.36
C ASP A 352 31.39 18.04 2.25
N LYS A 353 32.59 17.47 2.36
CA LYS A 353 32.89 16.29 3.18
C LYS A 353 32.73 16.48 4.69
N GLN A 354 32.93 17.68 5.22
CA GLN A 354 32.77 17.97 6.65
C GLN A 354 31.29 18.13 7.00
N GLU A 355 30.51 18.75 6.11
CA GLU A 355 29.07 18.88 6.23
C GLU A 355 28.38 17.50 6.17
N GLU A 356 28.76 16.65 5.21
CA GLU A 356 28.27 15.26 5.12
C GLU A 356 28.57 14.45 6.40
N GLN A 357 29.77 14.58 6.96
CA GLN A 357 30.13 13.89 8.21
C GLN A 357 29.33 14.41 9.40
N HIS A 358 29.05 15.71 9.43
CA HIS A 358 28.26 16.34 10.48
C HIS A 358 26.80 15.88 10.41
N GLN A 359 26.19 15.89 9.23
CA GLN A 359 24.85 15.36 8.99
C GLN A 359 24.76 13.87 9.37
N THR A 360 25.75 13.05 8.99
CA THR A 360 25.82 11.62 9.34
C THR A 360 25.81 11.42 10.86
N ARG A 361 26.65 12.15 11.60
CA ARG A 361 26.70 12.04 13.09
C ARG A 361 25.42 12.54 13.76
N SER A 362 24.85 13.64 13.26
CA SER A 362 23.56 14.16 13.74
C SER A 362 22.46 13.12 13.57
N ARG A 363 22.41 12.51 12.38
CA ARG A 363 21.44 11.47 12.02
C ARG A 363 21.59 10.20 12.86
N GLU A 364 22.82 9.74 13.08
CA GLU A 364 23.11 8.60 13.96
C GLU A 364 22.69 8.86 15.41
N ARG A 365 22.97 10.07 15.93
CA ARG A 365 22.58 10.47 17.29
C ARG A 365 21.06 10.54 17.44
N PHE A 366 20.36 11.16 16.48
CA PHE A 366 18.90 11.20 16.49
C PHE A 366 18.32 9.79 16.44
N ALA A 367 18.81 8.92 15.55
CA ALA A 367 18.37 7.53 15.48
C ALA A 367 18.56 6.80 16.82
N GLN A 368 19.66 7.06 17.54
CA GLN A 368 19.86 6.52 18.89
C GLN A 368 18.79 7.03 19.87
N LEU A 369 18.51 8.34 19.89
CA LEU A 369 17.48 8.92 20.77
C LEU A 369 16.10 8.35 20.47
N VAL A 370 15.74 8.19 19.19
CA VAL A 370 14.47 7.60 18.78
C VAL A 370 14.36 6.15 19.23
N ARG A 371 15.43 5.35 19.17
CA ARG A 371 15.41 3.96 19.70
C ARG A 371 15.23 3.91 21.23
N GLU A 372 15.62 4.95 21.95
CA GLU A 372 15.52 5.03 23.41
C GLU A 372 14.16 5.57 23.90
N ALA A 373 13.42 6.30 23.05
CA ALA A 373 12.10 6.87 23.38
C ALA A 373 10.99 5.82 23.67
N PRO A 374 10.84 4.72 22.89
CA PRO A 374 9.80 3.70 23.12
C PRO A 374 9.84 3.02 24.49
N ALA A 375 10.96 3.10 25.22
CA ALA A 375 11.07 2.56 26.57
C ALA A 375 10.25 3.33 27.62
N ARG A 376 9.73 4.52 27.29
CA ARG A 376 8.97 5.38 28.22
C ARG A 376 7.44 5.26 28.07
N ASP A 377 6.95 4.83 26.91
CA ASP A 377 5.50 4.82 26.56
C ASP A 377 5.03 3.49 25.94
N HIS A 378 5.70 2.38 26.26
CA HIS A 378 5.48 1.03 25.69
C HIS A 378 4.00 0.57 25.71
N ASP A 379 3.21 0.97 26.71
CA ASP A 379 1.80 0.59 26.84
C ASP A 379 0.85 1.36 25.88
N ARG A 380 1.30 2.47 25.27
CA ARG A 380 0.53 3.27 24.29
C ARG A 380 0.80 2.87 22.84
N LEU A 381 1.88 2.14 22.59
CA LEU A 381 2.42 1.88 21.26
C LEU A 381 2.18 0.44 20.75
N ILE A 382 1.63 -0.45 21.60
CA ILE A 382 1.31 -1.86 21.28
C ILE A 382 -0.19 -2.06 21.05
#